data_AF-A0A821ZD12-F1
#
_entry.id   AF-A0A821ZD12-F1
#
_cell.length_a   1.000
_cell.length_b   1.000
_cell.length_c   1.000
_cell.angle_alpha   90.00
_cell.angle_beta   90.00
_cell.angle_gamma   90.00
#
_symmetry.space_group_name_H-M   'P 1'
#
loop_
_entity.id
_entity.type
_entity.pdbx_description
1 polymer ?
#
loop_
_entity_poly.entity_id
_entity_poly.type
_entity_poly.pdbx_seq_one_letter_code
_entity_poly.pdbx_strand_id
1 'polypeptide(L)'
;RCQEENNWALQKAKQNINVFYTVVGIAEHFYKFLYVLERLLPKYFKLSRLLFMNQQNSKLMADKRDLNVQLPNNTTREILMPLLKYEYDLYNHIKKRFLRQYEILLELDN
;
A
#
# COMPACT_ATOMS: atom_id res chain seq x y z
N ARG A 1 -0.41 -9.79 33.24
CA ARG A 1 0.56 -8.78 32.75
C ARG A 1 1.06 -9.28 31.38
N CYS A 2 0.30 -9.03 30.30
CA CYS A 2 0.58 -9.56 28.94
C CYS A 2 0.43 -8.51 27.82
N GLN A 3 0.21 -7.24 28.18
CA GLN A 3 0.13 -6.11 27.26
C GLN A 3 1.01 -4.99 27.81
N GLU A 4 2.30 -5.22 27.93
CA GLU A 4 3.18 -4.06 27.80
C GLU A 4 3.10 -3.65 26.35
N GLU A 5 2.66 -2.42 26.08
CA GLU A 5 2.61 -1.81 24.74
C GLU A 5 4.04 -1.64 24.20
N ASN A 6 4.75 -2.75 24.01
CA ASN A 6 6.09 -2.74 23.51
C ASN A 6 5.99 -2.55 21.99
N ASN A 7 6.41 -1.37 21.53
CA ASN A 7 6.46 -1.02 20.11
C ASN A 7 7.46 -1.89 19.31
N TRP A 8 8.11 -2.86 19.94
CA TRP A 8 9.05 -3.79 19.33
C TRP A 8 8.50 -4.40 18.03
N ALA A 9 7.25 -4.88 18.01
CA ALA A 9 6.68 -5.50 16.82
C ALA A 9 6.56 -4.50 15.65
N LEU A 10 6.15 -3.27 15.94
CA LEU A 10 6.08 -2.19 14.96
C LEU A 10 7.47 -1.82 14.43
N GLN A 11 8.45 -1.67 15.31
CA GLN A 11 9.83 -1.36 14.91
C GLN A 11 10.43 -2.50 14.08
N LYS A 12 10.18 -3.75 14.47
CA LYS A 12 10.62 -4.92 13.72
C LYS A 12 9.96 -4.99 12.34
N ALA A 13 8.67 -4.68 12.24
CA ALA A 13 7.97 -4.59 10.96
C ALA A 13 8.59 -3.50 10.06
N LYS A 14 8.80 -2.29 10.58
CA LYS A 14 9.47 -1.19 9.85
C LYS A 14 10.87 -1.61 9.38
N GLN A 15 11.66 -2.23 10.25
CA GLN A 15 12.99 -2.74 9.91
C GLN A 15 12.92 -3.77 8.79
N ASN A 16 12.03 -4.77 8.91
CA ASN A 16 11.91 -5.82 7.92
C ASN A 16 11.51 -5.25 6.54
N ILE A 17 10.55 -4.32 6.52
CA ILE A 17 10.12 -3.63 5.29
C ILE A 17 11.29 -2.89 4.63
N ASN A 18 12.11 -2.20 5.42
CA ASN A 18 13.22 -1.41 4.88
C ASN A 18 14.35 -2.28 4.36
N VAL A 19 14.63 -3.41 5.01
CA VAL A 19 15.82 -4.25 4.73
C VAL A 19 15.52 -5.37 3.74
N PHE A 20 14.37 -6.04 3.87
CA PHE A 20 14.11 -7.30 3.15
C PHE A 20 13.10 -7.20 2.01
N TYR A 21 12.35 -6.10 1.91
CA TYR A 21 11.34 -5.93 0.86
C TYR A 21 11.75 -4.85 -0.13
N THR A 22 11.97 -5.23 -1.39
CA THR A 22 12.34 -4.30 -2.48
C THR A 22 11.31 -3.19 -2.68
N VAL A 23 10.02 -3.55 -2.65
CA VAL A 23 8.89 -2.62 -2.77
C VAL A 23 7.73 -3.13 -1.90
N VAL A 24 7.07 -2.22 -1.19
CA VAL A 24 5.78 -2.48 -0.53
C VAL A 24 4.84 -1.36 -0.96
N GLY A 25 3.79 -1.68 -1.70
CA GLY A 25 2.78 -0.72 -2.17
C GLY A 25 1.59 -0.59 -1.22
N ILE A 26 0.67 0.32 -1.58
CA ILE A 26 -0.64 0.46 -0.92
C ILE A 26 -1.76 0.35 -1.96
N ALA A 27 -2.93 -0.16 -1.55
CA ALA A 27 -4.03 -0.47 -2.46
C ALA A 27 -4.57 0.78 -3.17
N GLU A 28 -4.61 1.92 -2.45
CA GLU A 28 -5.10 3.21 -2.94
C GLU A 28 -4.24 3.78 -4.07
N HIS A 29 -3.02 3.26 -4.24
CA HIS A 29 -2.05 3.69 -5.26
C HIS A 29 -1.53 2.52 -6.09
N PHE A 30 -2.40 1.52 -6.36
CA PHE A 30 -2.00 0.30 -7.06
C PHE A 30 -1.39 0.55 -8.45
N TYR A 31 -1.90 1.52 -9.21
CA TYR A 31 -1.32 1.86 -10.51
C TYR A 31 0.14 2.38 -10.40
N LYS A 32 0.42 3.20 -9.39
CA LYS A 32 1.79 3.66 -9.10
C LYS A 32 2.67 2.48 -8.67
N PHE A 33 2.09 1.50 -7.98
CA PHE A 33 2.84 0.31 -7.55
C PHE A 33 3.28 -0.54 -8.74
N LEU A 34 2.38 -0.75 -9.71
CA LEU A 34 2.73 -1.41 -10.97
C LEU A 34 3.80 -0.64 -11.75
N TYR A 35 3.81 0.70 -11.72
CA TYR A 35 4.90 1.48 -12.32
C TYR A 35 6.25 1.19 -11.67
N VAL A 36 6.31 1.23 -10.34
CA VAL A 36 7.55 0.94 -9.60
C VAL A 36 8.03 -0.47 -9.92
N LEU A 37 7.13 -1.46 -9.98
CA LEU A 37 7.49 -2.84 -10.36
C LEU A 37 7.97 -2.97 -11.80
N GLU A 38 7.33 -2.30 -12.76
CA GLU A 38 7.78 -2.27 -14.17
C GLU A 38 9.20 -1.75 -14.31
N ARG A 39 9.56 -0.73 -13.53
CA ARG A 39 10.88 -0.09 -13.58
C ARG A 39 11.96 -0.90 -12.86
N LEU A 40 11.64 -1.44 -11.67
CA LEU A 40 12.62 -2.18 -10.87
C LEU A 40 12.80 -3.62 -11.34
N LEU A 41 11.74 -4.26 -11.83
CA LEU A 41 11.70 -5.67 -12.18
C LEU A 41 11.08 -5.87 -13.58
N PRO A 42 11.61 -5.21 -14.63
CA PRO A 42 11.02 -5.22 -15.97
C PRO A 42 10.91 -6.62 -16.56
N LYS A 43 11.82 -7.53 -16.24
CA LYS A 43 11.77 -8.93 -16.70
C LYS A 43 10.45 -9.62 -16.32
N TYR A 44 9.86 -9.25 -15.20
CA TYR A 44 8.66 -9.89 -14.67
C TYR A 44 7.40 -9.05 -14.89
N PHE A 45 7.51 -7.73 -14.82
CA PHE A 45 6.34 -6.84 -14.74
C PHE A 45 6.13 -5.96 -15.98
N LYS A 46 6.89 -6.13 -17.06
CA LYS A 46 6.72 -5.37 -18.31
C LYS A 46 5.25 -5.36 -18.75
N LEU A 47 4.72 -4.18 -19.08
CA LEU A 47 3.33 -3.95 -19.54
C LEU A 47 2.23 -4.24 -18.50
N SER A 48 2.56 -4.53 -17.25
CA SER A 48 1.56 -4.81 -16.21
C SER A 48 0.56 -3.67 -16.00
N ARG A 49 0.99 -2.40 -16.10
CA ARG A 49 0.10 -1.23 -16.02
C ARG A 49 -0.89 -1.16 -17.18
N LEU A 50 -0.42 -1.47 -18.39
CA LEU A 50 -1.28 -1.48 -19.58
C LEU A 50 -2.35 -2.58 -19.45
N LEU A 51 -1.94 -3.78 -19.05
CA LEU A 51 -2.87 -4.90 -18.82
C LEU A 51 -3.89 -4.57 -17.73
N PHE A 52 -3.46 -3.95 -16.63
CA PHE A 52 -4.35 -3.52 -15.57
C PHE A 52 -5.40 -2.50 -16.02
N MET A 53 -5.00 -1.50 -16.81
CA MET A 53 -5.93 -0.51 -17.36
C MET A 53 -6.93 -1.14 -18.34
N ASN A 54 -6.47 -2.04 -19.20
CA ASN A 54 -7.34 -2.76 -20.12
C ASN A 54 -8.36 -3.64 -19.37
N GLN A 55 -7.97 -4.25 -18.25
CA GLN A 55 -8.85 -5.07 -17.44
C GLN A 55 -9.84 -4.25 -16.61
N GLN A 56 -9.45 -3.09 -16.07
CA GLN A 56 -10.40 -2.19 -15.39
C GLN A 56 -11.50 -1.69 -16.34
N ASN A 57 -11.15 -1.46 -17.62
CA ASN A 57 -12.11 -1.09 -18.65
C ASN A 57 -13.02 -2.25 -19.07
N SER A 58 -12.71 -3.49 -18.65
CA SER A 58 -13.56 -4.65 -18.90
C SER A 58 -14.67 -4.74 -17.84
N LYS A 59 -15.91 -4.99 -18.29
CA LYS A 59 -17.11 -5.11 -17.45
C LYS A 59 -16.99 -6.19 -16.35
N LEU A 60 -16.05 -7.12 -16.48
CA LEU A 60 -15.82 -8.27 -15.57
C LEU A 60 -15.30 -7.87 -14.16
N MET A 61 -14.77 -6.65 -13.99
CA MET A 61 -14.30 -6.16 -12.68
C MET A 61 -15.34 -5.30 -11.94
N ALA A 62 -16.46 -4.95 -12.58
CA ALA A 62 -17.54 -4.22 -11.93
C ALA A 62 -18.26 -5.10 -10.88
N ASP A 63 -18.31 -6.41 -11.10
CA ASP A 63 -19.07 -7.37 -10.27
C ASP A 63 -18.38 -7.81 -8.96
N LYS A 64 -17.11 -7.45 -8.74
CA LYS A 64 -16.35 -7.87 -7.53
C LYS A 64 -16.28 -6.81 -6.43
N ARG A 65 -16.92 -5.66 -6.62
CA ARG A 65 -17.07 -4.69 -5.52
C ARG A 65 -18.25 -5.18 -4.71
N ASP A 66 -17.97 -5.65 -3.49
CA ASP A 66 -19.01 -5.99 -2.53
C ASP A 66 -19.88 -4.73 -2.33
N LEU A 67 -21.07 -4.72 -2.94
CA LEU A 67 -21.90 -3.51 -3.09
C LEU A 67 -22.46 -2.99 -1.75
N ASN A 68 -22.17 -3.70 -0.65
CA ASN A 68 -22.70 -3.44 0.68
C ASN A 68 -21.63 -2.99 1.69
N VAL A 69 -20.44 -2.56 1.24
CA VAL A 69 -19.43 -1.99 2.16
C VAL A 69 -19.92 -0.65 2.72
N GLN A 70 -20.40 -0.68 3.96
CA GLN A 70 -20.73 0.53 4.70
C GLN A 70 -19.46 1.16 5.26
N LEU A 71 -19.24 2.45 4.98
CA LEU A 71 -18.16 3.18 5.62
C LEU A 71 -18.45 3.33 7.13
N PRO A 72 -17.45 3.15 8.00
CA PRO A 72 -17.60 3.47 9.42
C PRO A 72 -18.03 4.93 9.59
N ASN A 73 -18.96 5.18 10.52
CA ASN A 73 -19.31 6.54 10.91
C ASN A 73 -18.14 7.22 11.67
N ASN A 74 -18.22 8.53 11.84
CA ASN A 74 -17.14 9.31 12.45
C ASN A 74 -16.82 8.88 13.88
N THR A 75 -17.83 8.57 14.69
CA THR A 75 -17.67 8.10 16.08
C THR A 75 -16.89 6.80 16.15
N THR A 76 -17.20 5.82 15.30
CA THR A 76 -16.46 4.56 15.21
C THR A 76 -15.01 4.81 14.80
N ARG A 77 -14.76 5.73 13.87
CA ARG A 77 -13.40 6.10 13.47
C ARG A 77 -12.62 6.74 14.63
N GLU A 78 -13.23 7.66 15.37
CA GLU A 78 -12.60 8.33 16.52
C GLU A 78 -12.21 7.34 17.62
N ILE A 79 -13.04 6.31 17.86
CA ILE A 79 -12.74 5.23 18.81
C ILE A 79 -11.62 4.32 18.29
N LEU A 80 -11.64 3.96 17.00
CA LEU A 80 -10.67 3.03 16.42
C LEU A 80 -9.29 3.64 16.18
N MET A 81 -9.19 4.95 15.89
CA MET A 81 -7.90 5.60 15.63
C MET A 81 -6.84 5.38 16.72
N PRO A 82 -7.12 5.61 18.02
CA PRO A 82 -6.14 5.36 19.08
C PRO A 82 -5.84 3.87 19.28
N LEU A 83 -6.83 2.99 19.05
CA LEU A 83 -6.65 1.54 19.16
C LEU A 83 -5.74 0.98 18.06
N LEU A 84 -5.80 1.58 16.87
CA LEU A 84 -5.03 1.20 15.69
C LEU A 84 -3.77 2.06 15.49
N LYS A 85 -3.29 2.73 16.55
CA LYS A 85 -2.20 3.71 16.43
C LYS A 85 -0.94 3.15 15.76
N TYR A 86 -0.62 1.88 16.02
CA TYR A 86 0.56 1.22 15.48
C TYR A 86 0.37 0.81 14.01
N GLU A 87 -0.82 0.38 13.64
CA GLU A 87 -1.22 0.06 12.28
C GLU A 87 -1.17 1.32 11.40
N TYR A 88 -1.70 2.44 11.91
CA TYR A 88 -1.60 3.74 11.23
C TYR A 88 -0.14 4.19 11.07
N ASP A 89 0.69 4.05 12.10
CA ASP A 89 2.11 4.39 12.00
C ASP A 89 2.83 3.52 10.95
N LEU A 90 2.59 2.20 10.96
CA LEU A 90 3.16 1.31 9.95
C LEU A 90 2.69 1.65 8.54
N TYR A 91 1.39 1.90 8.36
CA TYR A 91 0.81 2.32 7.07
C TYR A 91 1.45 3.61 6.57
N ASN A 92 1.58 4.62 7.42
CA ASN A 92 2.17 5.90 7.06
C ASN A 92 3.66 5.77 6.69
N HIS A 93 4.39 4.91 7.41
CA HIS A 93 5.78 4.57 7.09
C HIS A 93 5.90 3.93 5.70
N ILE A 94 5.06 2.94 5.39
CA ILE A 94 5.00 2.27 4.08
C ILE A 94 4.66 3.29 3.00
N LYS A 95 3.58 4.06 3.18
CA LYS A 95 3.11 5.06 2.21
C LYS A 95 4.20 6.09 1.89
N LYS A 96 4.86 6.63 2.92
CA LYS A 96 5.95 7.61 2.73
C LYS A 96 7.12 7.00 1.95
N ARG A 97 7.58 5.81 2.33
CA ARG A 97 8.68 5.11 1.64
C ARG A 97 8.31 4.82 0.18
N PHE A 98 7.12 4.30 -0.06
CA PHE A 98 6.64 3.91 -1.38
C PHE A 98 6.48 5.10 -2.32
N LEU A 99 5.82 6.19 -1.87
CA LEU A 99 5.64 7.37 -2.70
C LEU A 99 6.96 8.04 -3.05
N ARG A 100 7.92 8.09 -2.10
CA ARG A 100 9.27 8.57 -2.38
C ARG A 100 9.99 7.72 -3.44
N GLN A 101 9.87 6.40 -3.38
CA GLN A 101 10.45 5.51 -4.39
C GLN A 101 9.83 5.74 -5.77
N TYR A 102 8.51 5.94 -5.83
CA TYR A 102 7.80 6.27 -7.05
C TYR A 102 8.28 7.61 -7.64
N GLU A 103 8.41 8.65 -6.83
CA GLU A 103 8.87 9.98 -7.26
C GLU A 103 10.29 9.93 -7.84
N ILE A 104 11.22 9.26 -7.17
CA ILE A 104 12.59 9.09 -7.66
C ILE A 104 12.62 8.40 -9.02
N LEU A 105 11.84 7.34 -9.20
CA LEU A 105 11.80 6.61 -10.48
C LEU A 105 11.15 7.45 -11.59
N LEU A 106 10.17 8.29 -11.23
CA LEU A 106 9.52 9.20 -12.17
C LEU A 106 10.46 10.31 -12.63
N GLU A 107 11.26 10.86 -11.72
CA GLU A 107 12.30 11.85 -12.04
C GLU A 107 13.38 11.30 -12.97
N LEU A 108 13.73 10.01 -12.86
CA LEU A 108 14.69 9.36 -13.75
C LEU A 108 14.17 9.12 -15.18
N ASP A 109 12.85 9.19 -15.38
CA ASP A 109 12.21 8.99 -16.70
C ASP A 109 11.92 10.31 -17.43
N ASN A 110 12.04 11.46 -16.75
CA ASN A 110 11.87 12.80 -17.33
C ASN A 110 13.22 13.39 -17.78
#